data_AF-A0A8S9R0R9-F1
#
_entry.id   AF-A0A8S9R0R9-F1
#
_cell.length_a   1.000
_cell.length_b   1.000
_cell.length_c   1.000
_cell.angle_alpha   90.00
_cell.angle_beta   90.00
_cell.angle_gamma   90.00
#
_symmetry.space_group_name_H-M   'P 1'
#
loop_
_entity.id
_entity.type
_entity.pdbx_description
1 polymer ?
#
loop_
_entity_poly.entity_id
_entity_poly.type
_entity_poly.pdbx_seq_one_letter_code
_entity_poly.pdbx_strand_id
1 'polypeptide(L)'
;MGKAPQCSWSPVPPFQLRREPVQDLTTNSGFISFDITSRHVEGKRVLDTTVWNLLNFYAYVEYHIKCSRGYIQRRMRKGMDSLAKTSVVWMSDMSNVWMSDE
;
A
#
# COMPACT_ATOMS: atom_id res chain seq x y z
N MET A 1 9.16 -10.56 16.50
CA MET A 1 9.04 -9.11 16.29
C MET A 1 9.22 -8.44 17.64
N GLY A 2 10.31 -7.71 17.89
CA GLY A 2 10.56 -7.09 19.20
C GLY A 2 11.83 -6.26 19.32
N LYS A 3 12.53 -6.04 18.19
CA LYS A 3 13.76 -5.23 18.12
C LYS A 3 13.64 -4.07 17.11
N ALA A 4 12.51 -3.96 16.41
CA ALA A 4 12.25 -2.88 15.48
C ALA A 4 11.54 -1.73 16.20
N PRO A 5 11.68 -0.48 15.72
CA PRO A 5 10.89 0.64 16.22
C PRO A 5 9.40 0.32 16.17
N GLN A 6 8.68 0.68 17.23
CA GLN A 6 7.22 0.75 17.14
C GLN A 6 6.87 1.84 16.13
N CYS A 7 5.86 1.57 15.30
CA CYS A 7 5.34 2.50 14.31
C CYS A 7 3.84 2.63 14.53
N SER A 8 3.33 3.86 14.59
CA SER A 8 1.91 4.17 14.71
C SER A 8 1.48 5.19 13.67
N TRP A 9 0.21 5.14 13.29
CA TRP A 9 -0.43 6.13 12.43
C TRP A 9 -1.63 6.75 13.16
N SER A 10 -1.82 8.06 12.99
CA SER A 10 -2.97 8.80 13.51
C SER A 10 -3.39 9.89 12.54
N PRO A 11 -4.69 10.08 12.26
CA PRO A 11 -5.16 11.21 11.47
C PRO A 11 -5.11 12.54 12.26
N VAL A 12 -5.08 12.44 13.60
CA VAL A 12 -5.01 13.60 14.50
C VAL A 12 -3.55 13.86 14.88
N PRO A 13 -3.09 15.12 14.89
CA PRO A 13 -1.72 15.43 15.28
C PRO A 13 -1.44 14.95 16.71
N PRO A 14 -0.30 14.24 16.91
CA PRO A 14 0.10 13.79 18.23
C PRO A 14 0.32 14.99 19.17
N PHE A 15 0.19 14.76 20.48
CA PHE A 15 0.17 15.85 21.47
C PHE A 15 1.40 16.75 21.40
N GLN A 16 2.56 16.15 21.07
CA GLN A 16 3.84 16.83 20.90
C GLN A 16 3.81 17.93 19.81
N LEU A 17 2.91 17.83 18.82
CA LEU A 17 2.83 18.75 17.68
C LEU A 17 1.67 19.75 17.76
N ARG A 18 0.87 19.78 18.84
CA ARG A 18 -0.36 20.60 18.91
C ARG A 18 -0.13 22.13 18.92
N ARG A 19 1.08 22.58 19.22
CA ARG A 19 1.44 24.01 19.23
C ARG A 19 2.28 24.42 18.02
N GLU A 20 2.60 23.46 17.16
CA GLU A 20 3.32 23.72 15.93
C GLU A 20 2.33 24.12 14.83
N PRO A 21 2.72 25.01 13.91
CA PRO A 21 1.91 25.34 12.74
C PRO A 21 1.93 24.15 11.77
N VAL A 22 1.16 23.11 12.08
CA VAL A 22 1.01 21.94 11.21
C VAL A 22 0.10 22.32 10.05
N GLN A 23 0.72 22.70 8.94
CA GLN A 23 0.06 23.03 7.68
C GLN A 23 -0.48 21.75 7.02
N ASP A 24 -1.48 21.91 6.15
CA ASP A 24 -2.02 20.83 5.30
C ASP A 24 -2.66 19.62 6.01
N LEU A 25 -3.33 19.86 7.13
CA LEU A 25 -4.27 18.93 7.77
C LEU A 25 -5.53 18.73 6.89
N THR A 26 -5.36 18.02 5.77
CA THR A 26 -6.47 17.62 4.90
C THR A 26 -7.14 16.35 5.43
N THR A 27 -8.38 16.08 5.01
CA THR A 27 -9.15 14.89 5.41
C THR A 27 -8.43 13.56 5.14
N ASN A 28 -7.49 13.53 4.19
CA ASN A 28 -6.74 12.33 3.80
C ASN A 28 -5.29 12.31 4.29
N SER A 29 -4.90 13.32 5.08
CA SER A 29 -3.56 13.40 5.67
C SER A 29 -3.51 12.69 7.03
N GLY A 30 -2.30 12.36 7.48
CA GLY A 30 -2.10 11.78 8.80
C GLY A 30 -0.63 11.75 9.19
N PHE A 31 -0.40 11.38 10.45
CA PHE A 31 0.89 11.40 11.11
C PHE A 31 1.38 9.97 11.29
N ILE A 32 2.63 9.72 10.91
CA ILE A 32 3.33 8.48 11.21
C ILE A 32 4.38 8.79 12.28
N SER A 33 4.39 8.02 13.36
CA SER A 33 5.30 8.19 14.48
C SER A 33 6.12 6.92 14.70
N PHE A 34 7.43 7.08 14.91
CA PHE A 34 8.36 6.00 15.21
C PHE A 34 8.96 6.17 16.60
N ASP A 35 8.88 5.13 17.42
CA ASP A 35 9.50 5.14 18.75
C ASP A 35 10.95 4.66 18.63
N ILE A 36 11.86 5.63 18.48
CA ILE A 36 13.30 5.39 18.37
C ILE A 36 13.93 5.39 19.77
N THR A 37 14.51 4.26 20.18
CA THR A 37 15.24 4.10 21.45
C THR A 37 16.73 3.92 21.17
N SER A 38 17.57 3.94 22.22
CA SER A 38 19.03 3.77 22.08
C SER A 38 19.40 2.53 21.26
N ARG A 39 18.70 1.42 21.42
CA ARG A 39 18.89 0.18 20.66
C ARG A 39 18.83 0.38 19.14
N HIS A 40 18.04 1.33 18.65
CA HIS A 40 17.86 1.58 17.22
C HIS A 40 18.95 2.48 16.62
N VAL A 41 19.82 3.06 17.45
CA VAL A 41 20.86 4.01 17.03
C VAL A 41 22.24 3.70 17.64
N GLU A 42 22.35 2.66 18.45
CA GLU A 42 23.61 2.28 19.11
C GLU A 42 24.59 1.68 18.09
N GLY A 43 25.70 2.38 17.89
CA GLY A 43 26.76 2.02 16.94
C GLY A 43 26.61 2.69 15.58
N LYS A 44 27.74 3.16 15.02
CA LYS A 44 27.79 3.98 13.80
C LYS A 44 27.03 3.37 12.62
N ARG A 45 27.25 2.09 12.32
CA ARG A 45 26.58 1.39 11.21
C ARG A 45 25.06 1.33 11.37
N VAL A 46 24.58 1.10 12.59
CA VAL A 46 23.15 0.99 12.89
C VAL A 46 22.51 2.37 12.76
N LEU A 47 23.15 3.41 13.33
CA LEU A 47 22.73 4.80 13.17
C LEU A 47 22.62 5.20 11.69
N ASP A 48 23.66 4.96 10.89
CA ASP A 48 23.68 5.32 9.46
C ASP A 48 22.52 4.65 8.71
N THR A 49 22.26 3.37 9.00
CA THR A 49 21.16 2.60 8.39
C THR A 49 19.80 3.15 8.83
N THR A 50 19.62 3.45 10.12
CA THR A 50 18.37 3.99 10.67
C THR A 50 18.07 5.36 10.07
N VAL A 51 19.06 6.25 9.98
CA VAL A 51 18.92 7.57 9.37
C VAL A 51 18.53 7.43 7.90
N TRP A 52 19.22 6.58 7.14
CA TRP A 52 18.89 6.33 5.74
C TRP A 52 17.44 5.85 5.58
N ASN A 53 17.02 4.88 6.39
CA ASN A 53 15.67 4.34 6.33
C ASN A 53 14.60 5.38 6.67
N LEU A 54 14.82 6.19 7.70
CA LEU A 54 13.87 7.24 8.10
C LEU A 54 13.76 8.33 7.04
N LEU A 55 14.89 8.79 6.47
CA LEU A 55 14.90 9.79 5.41
C LEU A 55 14.20 9.31 4.13
N ASN A 56 14.32 8.02 3.82
CA ASN A 56 13.73 7.43 2.62
C ASN A 56 12.33 6.82 2.84
N PHE A 57 11.82 6.83 4.07
CA PHE A 57 10.58 6.14 4.42
C PHE A 57 9.37 6.63 3.61
N TYR A 58 9.26 7.95 3.41
CA TYR A 58 8.16 8.53 2.63
C TYR A 58 8.16 8.00 1.18
N ALA A 59 9.31 8.10 0.49
CA ALA A 59 9.46 7.62 -0.87
C ALA A 59 9.22 6.10 -0.96
N TYR A 60 9.68 5.35 0.05
CA TYR A 60 9.42 3.91 0.16
C TYR A 60 7.93 3.58 0.22
N VAL A 61 7.17 4.27 1.08
CA VAL A 61 5.71 4.06 1.22
C VAL A 61 4.99 4.48 -0.06
N GLU A 62 5.30 5.65 -0.61
CA GLU A 62 4.68 6.16 -1.83
C GLU A 62 4.91 5.19 -3.01
N TYR A 63 6.12 4.66 -3.14
CA TYR A 63 6.46 3.65 -4.13
C TYR A 63 5.61 2.38 -3.95
N HIS A 64 5.49 1.86 -2.72
CA HIS A 64 4.73 0.63 -2.47
C HIS A 64 3.22 0.80 -2.67
N ILE A 65 2.67 1.99 -2.44
CA ILE A 65 1.28 2.32 -2.79
C ILE A 65 1.09 2.21 -4.31
N LYS A 66 2.00 2.80 -5.09
CA LYS A 66 1.97 2.74 -6.56
C LYS A 66 2.09 1.30 -7.07
N CYS A 67 3.04 0.52 -6.52
CA CYS A 67 3.21 -0.89 -6.86
C CYS A 67 1.97 -1.72 -6.54
N SER A 68 1.35 -1.51 -5.37
CA SER A 68 0.14 -2.24 -4.96
C SER A 68 -1.01 -1.95 -5.92
N ARG A 69 -1.19 -0.69 -6.33
CA ARG A 69 -2.17 -0.31 -7.35
C ARG A 69 -1.92 -1.04 -8.67
N GLY A 70 -0.66 -1.05 -9.14
CA GLY A 70 -0.28 -1.76 -10.36
C GLY A 70 -0.53 -3.27 -10.28
N TYR A 71 -0.23 -3.88 -9.13
CA TYR A 71 -0.49 -5.30 -8.87
C TYR A 71 -1.98 -5.63 -8.94
N ILE A 72 -2.82 -4.84 -8.25
CA ILE A 72 -4.28 -5.02 -8.26
C ILE A 72 -4.81 -4.86 -9.68
N GLN A 73 -4.39 -3.82 -10.42
CA GLN A 73 -4.81 -3.62 -11.81
C GLN A 73 -4.42 -4.78 -12.73
N ARG A 74 -3.22 -5.36 -12.58
CA ARG A 74 -2.81 -6.55 -13.33
C ARG A 74 -3.70 -7.75 -13.02
N ARG A 75 -4.05 -7.96 -11.75
CA ARG A 75 -4.95 -9.04 -11.34
C ARG A 75 -6.36 -8.83 -11.88
N MET A 76 -6.87 -7.59 -11.84
CA MET A 76 -8.16 -7.23 -12.41
C MET A 76 -8.23 -7.49 -13.91
N ARG A 77 -7.20 -7.10 -14.68
CA ARG A 77 -7.14 -7.41 -16.13
C ARG A 77 -7.20 -8.91 -16.40
N LYS A 78 -6.40 -9.72 -15.70
CA LYS A 78 -6.45 -11.18 -15.82
C LYS A 78 -7.82 -11.76 -15.48
N GLY A 79 -8.47 -11.23 -14.44
CA GLY A 79 -9.83 -11.61 -14.06
C GLY A 79 -10.83 -11.29 -15.18
N MET A 80 -10.77 -10.07 -15.72
CA MET A 80 -11.61 -9.62 -16.83
C MET A 80 -11.40 -10.47 -18.09
N ASP A 81 -10.16 -10.77 -18.46
CA ASP A 81 -9.83 -11.61 -19.61
C ASP A 81 -10.40 -13.03 -19.45
N SER A 82 -10.38 -13.58 -18.22
CA SER A 82 -10.97 -14.88 -17.92
C SER A 82 -12.49 -14.87 -18.10
N LEU A 83 -13.15 -13.85 -17.53
CA LEU A 83 -14.61 -13.72 -17.63
C LEU A 83 -15.06 -13.53 -19.08
N ALA A 84 -14.36 -12.69 -19.85
CA ALA A 84 -14.67 -12.47 -21.26
C ALA A 84 -14.57 -13.76 -22.08
N LYS A 85 -13.54 -14.59 -21.86
CA LYS A 85 -13.40 -15.89 -22.52
C LYS A 85 -14.56 -16.82 -22.19
N THR A 86 -14.91 -16.93 -20.91
CA THR A 86 -16.03 -17.77 -20.47
C THR A 86 -17.33 -17.31 -21.13
N SER A 87 -17.62 -16.00 -21.16
CA SER A 87 -18.82 -15.47 -21.83
C SER A 87 -18.87 -15.82 -23.31
N VAL A 88 -17.74 -15.68 -24.03
CA VAL A 88 -17.67 -16.04 -25.46
C VAL A 88 -17.94 -17.53 -25.68
N VAL A 89 -17.38 -18.40 -24.83
CA VAL A 89 -17.64 -19.85 -24.90
C VAL A 89 -19.11 -20.16 -24.63
N TRP A 90 -19.70 -19.59 -23.58
CA TRP A 90 -21.12 -19.77 -23.28
C TRP A 90 -22.04 -19.33 -24.41
N MET A 91 -21.73 -18.21 -25.07
CA MET A 91 -22.53 -17.74 -26.21
C MET A 91 -22.45 -18.70 -27.40
N SER A 92 -21.26 -19.24 -27.69
CA SER A 92 -21.09 -20.25 -28.75
C SER A 92 -21.83 -21.56 -28.42
N ASP A 93 -21.70 -22.05 -27.19
CA ASP A 93 -22.36 -23.28 -26.76
C ASP A 93 -23.88 -23.12 -26.79
N MET A 94 -24.40 -21.99 -26.34
CA MET A 94 -25.84 -21.68 -26.41
C MET A 94 -26.31 -21.67 -27.87
N SER A 95 -25.58 -21.02 -28.79
CA SER A 95 -25.92 -21.04 -30.22
C SER A 95 -25.93 -22.46 -30.81
N ASN A 96 -24.98 -23.31 -30.43
CA ASN A 96 -24.91 -24.69 -30.91
C ASN A 96 -26.09 -25.53 -30.40
N VAL A 97 -26.52 -25.33 -29.15
CA VAL A 97 -27.69 -26.00 -28.59
C VAL A 97 -28.96 -25.56 -29.35
N TRP A 98 -29.17 -24.26 -29.53
CA TRP A 98 -30.32 -23.75 -30.29
C TRP A 98 -30.36 -24.26 -31.73
N MET A 99 -29.21 -24.35 -32.42
CA MET A 99 -29.11 -24.90 -33.78
C MET A 99 -29.26 -26.43 -33.85
N SER A 100 -29.14 -27.14 -32.72
CA SER A 100 -29.31 -28.59 -32.67
C SER A 100 -30.77 -29.01 -32.40
N ASP A 101 -31.60 -28.07 -31.95
CA ASP A 101 -33.02 -28.27 -31.67
C ASP A 101 -33.93 -27.90 -32.87
N GLU A 102 -33.35 -27.42 -33.99
CA GLU A 102 -33.99 -27.22 -35.32
C GLU A 102 -33.69 -28.39 -36.28
#